data_AF-Q2W6H9-F1
#
_entry.id   AF-Q2W6H9-F1
#
_cell.length_a   1.000
_cell.length_b   1.000
_cell.length_c   1.000
_cell.angle_alpha   90.00
_cell.angle_beta   90.00
_cell.angle_gamma   90.00
#
_symmetry.space_group_name_H-M   'P 1'
#
loop_
_entity.id
_entity.type
_entity.pdbx_description
1 polymer ?
#
loop_
_entity_poly.entity_id
_entity_poly.type
_entity_poly.pdbx_seq_one_letter_code
_entity_poly.pdbx_strand_id
1 'polypeptide(L)'
;MTDGMPKVLQQIVAERCAQDVQWGGPEHDDGHDADDWRQLLRRHIDRLADPYDSAAPAADYRDRLIKIAAIAVASATAWDRAMANAEANLRPESTKES
;
A
#
# COMPACT_ATOMS: atom_id res chain seq x y z
N MET A 1 -3.94 -23.42 -15.31
CA MET A 1 -4.39 -22.04 -15.56
C MET A 1 -4.50 -21.33 -14.23
N THR A 2 -4.08 -20.07 -14.19
CA THR A 2 -3.81 -19.20 -13.03
C THR A 2 -5.08 -18.75 -12.29
N ASP A 3 -5.94 -19.67 -11.90
CA ASP A 3 -7.31 -19.37 -11.42
C ASP A 3 -7.34 -18.63 -10.06
N GLY A 4 -6.22 -18.61 -9.32
CA GLY A 4 -6.11 -17.92 -8.04
C GLY A 4 -5.65 -16.46 -8.12
N MET A 5 -4.91 -16.07 -9.15
CA MET A 5 -4.27 -14.75 -9.21
C MET A 5 -5.29 -13.61 -9.35
N PRO A 6 -6.32 -13.70 -10.23
CA PRO A 6 -7.35 -12.67 -10.30
C PRO A 6 -8.07 -12.45 -8.97
N LYS A 7 -8.35 -13.52 -8.23
CA LYS A 7 -8.99 -13.45 -6.90
C LYS A 7 -8.09 -12.74 -5.88
N VAL A 8 -6.79 -13.04 -5.86
CA VAL A 8 -5.83 -12.37 -4.98
C VAL A 8 -5.76 -10.88 -5.26
N LEU A 9 -5.68 -10.47 -6.53
CA LEU A 9 -5.65 -9.06 -6.90
C LEU A 9 -6.92 -8.32 -6.49
N GLN A 10 -8.10 -8.93 -6.68
CA GLN A 10 -9.37 -8.35 -6.22
C GLN A 10 -9.39 -8.16 -4.70
N GLN A 11 -8.82 -9.08 -3.94
CA GLN A 11 -8.74 -8.97 -2.49
C GLN A 11 -7.77 -7.89 -2.03
N ILE A 12 -6.64 -7.70 -2.74
CA ILE A 12 -5.71 -6.59 -2.48
C ILE A 12 -6.40 -5.25 -2.73
N VAL A 13 -7.17 -5.13 -3.82
CA VAL A 13 -7.94 -3.92 -4.13
C VAL A 13 -8.99 -3.67 -3.04
N ALA A 14 -9.75 -4.70 -2.64
CA ALA A 14 -10.77 -4.57 -1.60
C ALA A 14 -10.17 -4.14 -0.25
N GLU A 15 -9.04 -4.74 0.13
CA GLU A 15 -8.31 -4.36 1.35
C GLU A 15 -7.76 -2.94 1.24
N ARG A 16 -7.25 -2.51 0.08
CA ARG A 16 -6.81 -1.12 -0.11
C ARG A 16 -7.97 -0.16 0.07
N CYS A 17 -9.14 -0.43 -0.50
CA CYS A 17 -10.32 0.41 -0.27
C CYS A 17 -10.72 0.44 1.22
N ALA A 18 -10.62 -0.68 1.94
CA ALA A 18 -10.89 -0.71 3.38
C ALA A 18 -9.89 0.14 4.18
N GLN A 19 -8.60 0.08 3.83
CA GLN A 19 -7.56 0.90 4.42
C GLN A 19 -7.77 2.40 4.15
N ASP A 20 -8.22 2.77 2.95
CA ASP A 20 -8.57 4.17 2.63
C ASP A 20 -9.66 4.70 3.55
N VAL A 21 -10.73 3.92 3.72
CA VAL A 21 -11.83 4.27 4.65
C VAL A 21 -11.33 4.36 6.09
N GLN A 22 -10.42 3.46 6.49
CA GLN A 22 -9.91 3.40 7.85
C GLN A 22 -8.93 4.54 8.19
N TRP A 23 -8.07 4.93 7.26
CA TRP A 23 -6.92 5.81 7.51
C TRP A 23 -7.06 7.21 6.91
N GLY A 24 -8.05 7.46 6.05
CA GLY A 24 -8.30 8.78 5.47
C GLY A 24 -7.83 8.91 4.02
N GLY A 25 -7.62 7.80 3.33
CA GLY A 25 -7.39 7.79 1.88
C GLY A 25 -5.97 8.21 1.46
N PRO A 26 -5.80 8.52 0.15
CA PRO A 26 -4.51 8.93 -0.41
C PRO A 26 -3.86 10.15 0.25
N GLU A 27 -4.66 11.07 0.79
CA GLU A 27 -4.16 12.27 1.49
C GLU A 27 -3.41 11.92 2.78
N HIS A 28 -3.88 10.88 3.49
CA HIS A 28 -3.16 10.35 4.66
C HIS A 28 -1.85 9.67 4.22
N ASP A 29 -1.89 8.88 3.15
CA ASP A 29 -0.70 8.20 2.63
C ASP A 29 0.41 9.17 2.22
N ASP A 30 0.04 10.30 1.60
CA ASP A 30 0.99 11.31 1.11
C ASP A 30 1.75 12.01 2.26
N GLY A 31 1.25 11.88 3.50
CA GLY A 31 1.92 12.37 4.71
C GLY A 31 3.03 11.47 5.24
N HIS A 32 3.19 10.25 4.71
CA HIS A 32 4.20 9.29 5.18
C HIS A 32 5.53 9.44 4.44
N ASP A 33 6.62 9.43 5.21
CA ASP A 33 7.95 9.30 4.64
C ASP A 33 8.36 7.83 4.40
N ALA A 34 9.53 7.63 3.80
CA ALA A 34 10.03 6.29 3.51
C ALA A 34 10.28 5.44 4.77
N ASP A 35 10.55 6.06 5.91
CA ASP A 35 10.75 5.33 7.18
C ASP A 35 9.43 4.90 7.80
N ASP A 36 8.41 5.77 7.76
CA ASP A 36 7.05 5.43 8.18
C ASP A 36 6.53 4.19 7.45
N TRP A 37 6.70 4.16 6.12
CA TRP A 37 6.30 3.01 5.29
C TRP A 37 7.05 1.74 5.68
N ARG A 38 8.38 1.82 5.88
CA ARG A 38 9.19 0.67 6.33
C ARG A 38 8.72 0.14 7.68
N GLN A 39 8.46 1.02 8.64
CA GLN A 39 7.97 0.64 9.96
C GLN A 39 6.57 0.01 9.87
N LEU A 40 5.67 0.55 9.06
CA LEU A 40 4.32 0.01 8.89
C LEU A 40 4.35 -1.40 8.29
N LEU A 41 5.13 -1.60 7.22
CA LEU A 41 5.36 -2.92 6.62
C LEU A 41 5.95 -3.89 7.64
N ARG A 42 6.96 -3.46 8.39
CA ARG A 42 7.61 -4.29 9.41
C ARG A 42 6.62 -4.75 10.48
N ARG A 43 5.77 -3.86 10.99
CA ARG A 43 4.72 -4.20 11.98
C ARG A 43 3.72 -5.25 11.44
N HIS A 44 3.49 -5.31 10.14
CA HIS A 44 2.62 -6.34 9.56
C HIS A 44 3.35 -7.66 9.33
N ILE A 45 4.63 -7.60 8.91
CA ILE A 45 5.50 -8.76 8.75
C ILE A 45 5.73 -9.46 10.09
N ASP A 46 6.01 -8.71 11.16
CA ASP A 46 6.23 -9.27 12.51
C ASP A 46 4.96 -9.93 13.09
N ARG A 47 3.79 -9.69 12.49
CA ARG A 47 2.51 -10.33 12.84
C ARG A 47 2.11 -11.45 11.87
N LEU A 48 2.98 -11.83 10.92
CA LEU A 48 2.77 -13.04 10.14
C LEU A 48 2.90 -14.23 11.08
N ALA A 49 1.80 -14.96 11.27
CA ALA A 49 1.82 -16.24 11.94
C ALA A 49 2.78 -17.19 11.22
N ASP A 50 3.47 -18.06 11.97
CA ASP A 50 4.16 -19.20 11.36
C ASP A 50 3.09 -20.14 10.78
N PRO A 51 3.03 -20.34 9.46
CA PRO A 51 2.03 -21.20 8.84
C PRO A 51 2.18 -22.68 9.24
N TYR A 52 3.29 -23.06 9.89
CA TYR A 52 3.55 -24.40 10.40
C TYR A 52 3.32 -24.52 11.92
N ASP A 53 2.97 -23.42 12.60
CA ASP A 53 2.53 -23.46 13.98
C ASP A 53 1.03 -23.82 14.06
N SER A 54 0.76 -25.01 14.60
CA SER A 54 -0.60 -25.54 14.77
C SER A 54 -1.53 -24.69 15.66
N ALA A 55 -0.98 -23.75 16.43
CA ALA A 55 -1.75 -22.84 17.27
C ALA A 55 -2.26 -21.60 16.52
N ALA A 56 -1.74 -21.32 15.32
CA ALA A 56 -2.14 -20.17 14.52
C ALA A 56 -3.04 -20.59 13.34
N PRO A 57 -4.23 -19.99 13.17
CA PRO A 57 -5.08 -20.28 12.03
C PRO A 57 -4.35 -19.94 10.72
N ALA A 58 -4.20 -20.90 9.79
CA ALA A 58 -3.59 -20.68 8.48
C ALA A 58 -4.26 -19.55 7.66
N ALA A 59 -5.53 -19.23 7.96
CA ALA A 59 -6.24 -18.08 7.39
C ALA A 59 -5.58 -16.74 7.75
N ASP A 60 -5.01 -16.62 8.96
CA ASP A 60 -4.37 -15.38 9.44
C ASP A 60 -3.12 -15.05 8.63
N TYR A 61 -2.38 -16.06 8.16
CA TYR A 61 -1.19 -15.87 7.33
C TYR A 61 -1.55 -15.28 5.95
N ARG A 62 -2.49 -15.91 5.23
CA ARG A 62 -2.89 -15.44 3.90
C ARG A 62 -3.51 -14.05 3.96
N ASP A 63 -4.40 -13.80 4.92
CA ASP A 63 -5.05 -12.51 5.06
C ASP A 63 -4.03 -11.41 5.42
N ARG A 64 -3.03 -11.72 6.26
CA ARG A 64 -1.94 -10.79 6.54
C ARG A 64 -1.11 -10.47 5.30
N LEU A 65 -0.84 -11.44 4.43
CA LEU A 65 -0.16 -11.18 3.15
C LEU A 65 -0.96 -10.23 2.25
N ILE A 66 -2.29 -10.37 2.20
CA ILE A 66 -3.15 -9.42 1.47
C ILE A 66 -3.02 -8.01 2.06
N LYS A 67 -3.01 -7.87 3.39
CA LYS A 67 -2.81 -6.59 4.06
C LYS A 67 -1.45 -5.96 3.75
N ILE A 68 -0.38 -6.74 3.78
CA ILE A 68 0.97 -6.30 3.43
C ILE A 68 1.02 -5.82 1.99
N ALA A 69 0.43 -6.58 1.05
CA ALA A 69 0.38 -6.19 -0.35
C ALA A 69 -0.41 -4.88 -0.57
N ALA A 70 -1.53 -4.70 0.13
CA ALA A 70 -2.30 -3.45 0.07
C ALA A 70 -1.49 -2.24 0.60
N ILE A 71 -0.73 -2.42 1.69
CA ILE A 71 0.18 -1.38 2.22
C ILE A 71 1.30 -1.06 1.21
N ALA A 72 1.87 -2.08 0.56
CA ALA A 72 2.90 -1.88 -0.46
C ALA A 72 2.35 -1.09 -1.66
N VAL A 73 1.10 -1.35 -2.07
CA VAL A 73 0.40 -0.56 -3.10
C VAL A 73 0.20 0.88 -2.63
N ALA A 74 -0.25 1.11 -1.40
CA ALA A 74 -0.41 2.46 -0.84
C ALA A 74 0.91 3.24 -0.93
N SER A 75 2.00 2.66 -0.42
CA SER A 75 3.33 3.25 -0.43
C SER A 75 3.85 3.56 -1.84
N ALA A 76 3.71 2.63 -2.79
CA ALA A 76 4.12 2.86 -4.17
C ALA A 76 3.31 3.99 -4.83
N THR A 77 1.99 4.02 -4.63
CA THR A 77 1.16 5.09 -5.22
C THR A 77 1.42 6.45 -4.61
N ALA A 78 1.73 6.54 -3.30
CA ALA A 78 2.13 7.78 -2.65
C ALA A 78 3.46 8.29 -3.20
N TRP A 79 4.42 7.38 -3.42
CA TRP A 79 5.69 7.71 -4.07
C TRP A 79 5.48 8.23 -5.49
N ASP A 80 4.66 7.55 -6.30
CA ASP A 80 4.38 7.96 -7.67
C ASP A 80 3.75 9.37 -7.72
N ARG A 81 2.82 9.67 -6.80
CA ARG A 81 2.24 11.03 -6.67
C ARG A 81 3.30 12.06 -6.25
N ALA A 82 4.14 11.74 -5.28
CA ALA A 82 5.22 12.64 -4.84
C ALA A 82 6.19 12.97 -5.99
N MET A 83 6.56 11.98 -6.81
CA MET A 83 7.45 12.19 -7.96
C MET A 83 6.76 13.01 -9.05
N ALA A 84 5.50 12.72 -9.37
CA ALA A 84 4.74 13.51 -10.34
C ALA A 84 4.61 14.98 -9.90
N ASN A 85 4.38 15.24 -8.61
CA ASN A 85 4.31 16.59 -8.04
C ASN A 85 5.68 17.30 -8.10
N ALA A 86 6.77 16.59 -7.82
CA ALA A 86 8.12 17.14 -7.93
C ALA A 86 8.46 17.54 -9.38
N GLU A 87 8.12 16.69 -10.36
CA GLU A 87 8.29 17.00 -11.78
C GLU A 87 7.47 18.22 -12.23
N ALA A 88 6.23 18.33 -11.78
CA ALA A 88 5.37 19.48 -12.07
C ALA A 88 5.95 20.78 -11.51
N ASN A 89 6.47 20.76 -10.27
CA ASN A 89 7.07 21.93 -9.63
C ASN A 89 8.39 22.38 -10.31
N LEU A 90 9.11 21.47 -10.97
CA LEU A 90 10.31 21.78 -11.73
C LEU A 90 10.02 22.33 -13.14
N ARG A 91 8.77 22.23 -13.61
CA ARG A 91 8.29 22.82 -14.86
C ARG A 91 7.34 23.99 -14.53
N PRO A 92 7.84 25.16 -14.09
CA PRO A 92 6.98 26.31 -13.95
C PRO A 92 6.35 26.58 -15.31
N GLU A 93 5.02 26.74 -15.36
CA GLU A 93 4.31 27.11 -16.58
C GLU A 93 5.06 28.26 -17.23
N SER A 94 5.49 28.05 -18.48
CA SER A 94 6.09 29.10 -19.28
C SER A 94 5.17 30.30 -19.21
N THR A 95 5.62 31.35 -18.54
CA THR A 95 4.92 32.63 -18.40
C THR A 95 4.34 32.98 -19.75
N LYS A 96 3.00 32.98 -19.86
CA LYS A 96 2.35 33.58 -21.01
C LYS A 96 2.67 35.07 -20.92
N GLU A 97 3.67 35.50 -21.68
CA GLU A 97 3.95 36.91 -21.91
C GLU A 97 2.67 37.61 -22.40
N SER A 98 2.40 38.78 -21.83
CA SER A 98 1.49 39.79 -22.37
C SER A 98 2.13 41.15 -22.14
#